data_AF-A0A7C1FF67-F1
#
_entry.id   AF-A0A7C1FF67-F1
#
_cell.length_a   1.000
_cell.length_b   1.000
_cell.length_c   1.000
_cell.angle_alpha   90.00
_cell.angle_beta   90.00
_cell.angle_gamma   90.00
#
_symmetry.space_group_name_H-M   'P 1'
#
loop_
_entity.id
_entity.type
_entity.pdbx_description
1 polymer ?
#
loop_
_entity_poly.entity_id
_entity_poly.type
_entity_poly.pdbx_seq_one_letter_code
_entity_poly.pdbx_strand_id
1 'polypeptide(L)'
;MEDRGGELCTLLGRWLQLVEKQREAIHQRAPVEMLWEVIGAKEELKEEIARILPGVSGEEDSGYISLLGRILEEEKQVQELLAVWLGELRGEISRLHQGQEALQAYFKKKGTPQACFFDKRR
;
A
#
# COMPACT_ATOMS: atom_id res chain seq x y z
N MET A 1 3.09 -2.28 40.84
CA MET A 1 3.71 -1.94 39.55
C MET A 1 2.67 -2.28 38.49
N GLU A 2 2.35 -1.34 37.62
CA GLU A 2 1.49 -1.62 36.45
C GLU A 2 2.15 -2.70 35.60
N ASP A 3 1.38 -3.69 35.13
CA ASP A 3 1.85 -4.77 34.27
C ASP A 3 2.08 -4.25 32.83
N ARG A 4 3.07 -3.36 32.69
CA ARG A 4 3.43 -2.72 31.42
C ARG A 4 4.02 -3.72 30.41
N GLY A 5 4.55 -4.84 30.89
CA GLY A 5 5.04 -5.93 30.04
C GLY A 5 3.89 -6.66 29.33
N GLY A 6 2.86 -7.08 30.08
CA GLY A 6 1.66 -7.69 29.51
C GLY A 6 0.92 -6.77 28.53
N GLU A 7 0.90 -5.47 28.82
CA GLU A 7 0.34 -4.46 27.93
C GLU A 7 1.10 -4.35 26.61
N LEU A 8 2.45 -4.27 26.64
CA LEU A 8 3.28 -4.25 25.44
C LEU A 8 3.09 -5.52 24.60
N CYS A 9 3.06 -6.70 25.24
CA CYS A 9 2.79 -7.98 24.57
C CYS A 9 1.47 -7.96 23.79
N THR A 10 0.42 -7.40 24.41
CA THR A 10 -0.91 -7.26 23.80
C THR A 10 -0.86 -6.33 22.59
N LEU A 11 -0.17 -5.19 22.70
CA LEU A 11 -0.04 -4.24 21.59
C LEU A 11 0.75 -4.83 20.42
N LEU A 12 1.85 -5.54 20.69
CA LEU A 12 2.61 -6.24 19.65
C LEU A 12 1.78 -7.35 18.97
N GLY A 13 0.96 -8.06 19.74
CA GLY A 13 0.00 -9.03 19.19
C GLY A 13 -1.03 -8.39 18.25
N ARG A 14 -1.58 -7.23 18.62
CA ARG A 14 -2.46 -6.43 17.75
C ARG A 14 -1.74 -5.97 16.48
N TRP A 15 -0.46 -5.61 16.58
CA TRP A 15 0.33 -5.21 15.42
C TRP A 15 0.39 -6.35 14.41
N LEU A 16 0.74 -7.57 14.85
CA LEU A 16 0.75 -8.74 13.96
C LEU A 16 -0.59 -8.96 13.26
N GLN A 17 -1.71 -8.86 13.98
CA GLN A 17 -3.04 -8.99 13.38
C GLN A 17 -3.29 -7.93 12.30
N LEU A 18 -2.85 -6.70 12.51
CA LEU A 18 -2.95 -5.65 11.48
C LEU A 18 -2.05 -5.92 10.28
N VAL A 19 -0.87 -6.53 10.48
CA VAL A 19 0.02 -6.96 9.38
C VAL A 19 -0.62 -8.05 8.55
N GLU A 20 -1.19 -9.07 9.20
CA GLU A 20 -1.93 -10.15 8.54
C GLU A 20 -3.14 -9.59 7.77
N LYS A 21 -3.91 -8.68 8.38
CA LYS A 21 -5.03 -8.00 7.72
C LYS A 21 -4.60 -7.18 6.51
N GLN A 22 -3.48 -6.45 6.60
CA GLN A 22 -2.94 -5.71 5.45
C GLN A 22 -2.50 -6.65 4.34
N ARG A 23 -1.82 -7.75 4.70
CA ARG A 23 -1.41 -8.79 3.76
C ARG A 23 -2.63 -9.35 3.02
N GLU A 24 -3.68 -9.72 3.73
CA GLU A 24 -4.92 -10.24 3.15
C GLU A 24 -5.58 -9.21 2.22
N ALA A 25 -5.69 -7.96 2.66
CA ALA A 25 -6.25 -6.87 1.84
C ALA A 25 -5.48 -6.68 0.53
N ILE A 26 -4.15 -6.78 0.54
CA ILE A 26 -3.32 -6.72 -0.68
C ILE A 26 -3.60 -7.90 -1.61
N HIS A 27 -3.63 -9.13 -1.08
CA HIS A 27 -3.89 -10.33 -1.88
C HIS A 27 -5.28 -10.32 -2.51
N GLN A 28 -6.28 -9.81 -1.78
CA GLN A 28 -7.65 -9.71 -2.25
C GLN A 28 -7.89 -8.50 -3.17
N ARG A 29 -6.88 -7.64 -3.40
CA ARG A 29 -7.03 -6.36 -4.11
C ARG A 29 -8.20 -5.55 -3.54
N ALA A 30 -8.24 -5.48 -2.22
CA ALA A 30 -9.28 -4.78 -1.49
C ALA A 30 -9.35 -3.29 -1.89
N PRO A 31 -10.48 -2.60 -1.61
CA PRO A 31 -10.57 -1.16 -1.82
C PRO A 31 -9.46 -0.40 -1.08
N VAL A 32 -9.03 0.73 -1.64
CA VAL A 32 -7.94 1.56 -1.08
C VAL A 32 -8.30 2.06 0.32
N GLU A 33 -9.57 2.31 0.57
CA GLU A 33 -10.12 2.72 1.87
C GLU A 33 -9.78 1.68 2.95
N MET A 34 -9.90 0.38 2.62
CA MET A 34 -9.58 -0.69 3.57
C MET A 34 -8.07 -0.73 3.89
N LEU A 35 -7.20 -0.48 2.91
CA LEU A 35 -5.76 -0.35 3.16
C LEU A 35 -5.45 0.86 4.02
N TRP A 36 -6.11 1.99 3.76
CA TRP A 36 -5.94 3.22 4.53
C TRP A 36 -6.34 3.04 5.99
N GLU A 37 -7.47 2.38 6.25
CA GLU A 37 -7.91 2.05 7.61
C GLU A 37 -6.87 1.20 8.35
N VAL A 38 -6.33 0.16 7.69
CA VAL A 38 -5.34 -0.71 8.31
C VAL A 38 -4.02 0.01 8.57
N ILE A 39 -3.55 0.84 7.63
CA ILE A 39 -2.33 1.65 7.80
C ILE A 39 -2.53 2.67 8.92
N GLY A 40 -3.68 3.34 8.97
CA GLY A 40 -4.01 4.30 10.03
C GLY A 40 -4.00 3.65 11.41
N ALA A 41 -4.66 2.50 11.56
CA ALA A 41 -4.67 1.75 12.81
C ALA A 41 -3.26 1.32 13.27
N LYS A 42 -2.35 1.02 12.33
CA LYS A 42 -0.95 0.72 12.65
C LYS A 42 -0.18 1.94 13.13
N GLU A 43 -0.42 3.12 12.55
CA GLU A 43 0.22 4.36 13.02
C GLU A 43 -0.26 4.74 14.43
N GLU A 44 -1.56 4.62 14.71
CA GLU A 44 -2.09 4.80 16.07
C GLU A 44 -1.44 3.83 17.07
N LEU A 45 -1.31 2.56 16.69
CA LEU A 45 -0.69 1.54 17.53
C LEU A 45 0.80 1.82 17.80
N LYS A 46 1.54 2.38 16.83
CA LYS A 46 2.93 2.82 17.02
C LYS A 46 3.02 3.91 18.08
N GLU A 47 2.09 4.87 18.07
CA GLU A 47 2.05 5.92 19.09
C GLU A 47 1.75 5.36 20.48
N GLU A 48 0.82 4.41 20.59
CA GLU A 48 0.52 3.73 21.86
C GLU A 48 1.73 2.99 22.41
N ILE A 49 2.41 2.19 21.57
CA ILE A 49 3.63 1.47 21.95
C ILE A 49 4.73 2.43 22.39
N ALA A 50 4.94 3.53 21.67
CA ALA A 50 5.95 4.53 21.99
C ALA A 50 5.73 5.20 23.37
N ARG A 51 4.47 5.32 23.82
CA ARG A 51 4.15 5.87 25.15
C ARG A 51 4.46 4.89 26.29
N ILE A 52 4.36 3.58 26.04
CA ILE A 52 4.53 2.54 27.06
C ILE A 52 5.99 2.07 27.15
N LEU A 53 6.72 2.07 26.03
CA LEU A 53 8.11 1.60 25.92
C LEU A 53 9.05 2.17 27.00
N PRO A 54 9.03 3.47 27.36
CA PRO A 54 9.92 4.04 28.38
C PRO A 54 9.67 3.49 29.80
N GLY A 55 8.50 2.89 30.04
CA GLY A 55 8.12 2.32 31.33
C GLY A 55 8.32 0.81 31.46
N VAL A 56 8.80 0.14 30.41
CA VAL A 56 9.12 -1.30 30.43
C VAL A 56 10.56 -1.45 30.88
N SER A 57 10.78 -1.75 32.17
CA SER A 57 12.13 -1.91 32.71
C SER A 57 12.72 -3.27 32.35
N GLY A 58 13.63 -3.29 31.38
CA GLY A 58 14.97 -3.87 31.50
C GLY A 58 15.17 -5.35 31.88
N GLU A 59 14.15 -6.20 31.89
CA GLU A 59 14.39 -7.64 31.72
C GLU A 59 14.34 -7.92 30.22
N GLU A 60 15.46 -8.39 29.68
CA GLU A 60 15.60 -8.90 28.32
C GLU A 60 14.71 -10.14 28.15
N ASP A 61 13.40 -9.94 28.14
CA ASP A 61 12.46 -11.01 27.86
C ASP A 61 12.62 -11.35 26.38
N SER A 62 13.40 -12.40 26.14
CA SER A 62 13.73 -12.94 24.81
C SER A 62 12.50 -13.12 23.91
N GLY A 63 11.31 -13.29 24.50
CA GLY A 63 10.02 -13.31 23.81
C GLY A 63 9.65 -12.00 23.12
N TYR A 64 9.84 -10.84 23.75
CA TYR A 64 9.51 -9.53 23.14
C TYR A 64 10.41 -9.21 21.95
N ILE A 65 11.71 -9.46 22.09
CA ILE A 65 12.69 -9.23 21.02
C ILE A 65 12.36 -10.14 19.82
N SER A 66 12.03 -11.41 20.08
CA SER A 66 11.63 -12.35 19.03
C SER A 66 10.34 -11.91 18.34
N LEU A 67 9.35 -11.44 19.11
CA LEU A 67 8.07 -10.98 18.57
C LEU A 67 8.22 -9.72 17.71
N LEU A 68 9.01 -8.74 18.20
CA LEU A 68 9.37 -7.53 17.46
C LEU A 68 10.11 -7.88 16.16
N GLY A 69 11.09 -8.79 16.23
CA GLY A 69 11.81 -9.26 15.05
C GLY A 69 10.87 -9.86 14.00
N ARG A 70 9.92 -10.70 14.44
CA ARG A 70 8.88 -11.25 13.55
C ARG A 70 8.01 -10.14 12.95
N ILE A 71 7.54 -9.18 13.73
CA ILE A 71 6.73 -8.05 13.24
C ILE A 71 7.49 -7.28 12.15
N LEU A 72 8.77 -6.98 12.37
CA LEU A 72 9.59 -6.24 11.40
C LEU A 72 9.75 -6.98 10.07
N GLU A 73 9.98 -8.28 10.12
CA GLU A 73 10.09 -9.12 8.92
C GLU A 73 8.76 -9.21 8.17
N GLU A 74 7.66 -9.44 8.88
CA GLU A 74 6.32 -9.51 8.29
C GLU A 74 5.89 -8.16 7.68
N GLU A 75 6.20 -7.04 8.33
CA GLU A 75 5.97 -5.69 7.79
C GLU A 75 6.74 -5.46 6.49
N LYS A 76 8.01 -5.85 6.46
CA LYS A 76 8.84 -5.72 5.26
C LYS A 76 8.23 -6.49 4.09
N GLN A 77 7.81 -7.73 4.30
CA GLN A 77 7.17 -8.54 3.26
C GLN A 77 5.87 -7.90 2.76
N VAL A 78 5.05 -7.36 3.67
CA VAL A 78 3.81 -6.68 3.31
C VAL A 78 4.08 -5.40 2.51
N GLN A 79 5.12 -4.64 2.85
CA GLN A 79 5.55 -3.46 2.08
C GLN A 79 6.01 -3.84 0.68
N GLU A 80 6.76 -4.93 0.53
CA GLU A 80 7.19 -5.44 -0.78
C GLU A 80 5.98 -5.84 -1.64
N LEU A 81 5.00 -6.56 -1.06
CA LEU A 81 3.76 -6.92 -1.76
C LEU A 81 2.96 -5.69 -2.20
N LEU A 82 2.85 -4.68 -1.33
CA LEU A 82 2.15 -3.44 -1.66
C LEU A 82 2.87 -2.70 -2.80
N ALA A 83 4.19 -2.65 -2.80
CA ALA A 83 4.98 -2.01 -3.85
C ALA A 83 4.76 -2.68 -5.22
N VAL A 84 4.69 -4.02 -5.26
CA VAL A 84 4.36 -4.75 -6.50
C VAL A 84 2.99 -4.36 -7.02
N TRP A 85 1.97 -4.38 -6.15
CA TRP A 85 0.61 -3.98 -6.55
C TRP A 85 0.56 -2.55 -7.08
N LEU A 86 1.18 -1.58 -6.39
CA LEU A 86 1.23 -0.20 -6.85
C LEU A 86 1.93 -0.07 -8.22
N GLY A 87 2.97 -0.88 -8.46
CA GLY A 87 3.64 -0.96 -9.75
C GLY A 87 2.72 -1.43 -10.89
N GLU A 88 1.92 -2.45 -10.63
CA GLU A 88 0.93 -2.97 -11.59
C GLU A 88 -0.16 -1.95 -11.91
N LEU A 89 -0.73 -1.30 -10.88
CA LEU A 89 -1.73 -0.24 -11.04
C LEU A 89 -1.18 0.92 -11.88
N ARG A 90 0.05 1.35 -11.60
CA ARG A 90 0.73 2.37 -12.41
C ARG A 90 0.86 1.95 -13.88
N GLY A 91 1.17 0.68 -14.13
CA GLY A 91 1.23 0.11 -15.47
C GLY A 91 -0.13 0.14 -16.19
N GLU A 92 -1.21 -0.24 -15.51
CA GLU A 92 -2.58 -0.17 -16.05
C GLU A 92 -3.01 1.24 -16.39
N ILE A 93 -2.79 2.18 -15.47
CA ILE A 93 -3.08 3.60 -15.68
C ILE A 93 -2.32 4.11 -16.92
N SER A 94 -1.05 3.74 -17.07
CA SER A 94 -0.24 4.17 -18.22
C SER A 94 -0.79 3.63 -19.54
N ARG A 95 -1.24 2.37 -19.58
CA ARG A 95 -1.89 1.77 -20.77
C ARG A 95 -3.20 2.47 -21.12
N LEU A 96 -4.02 2.81 -20.12
CA LEU A 96 -5.27 3.54 -20.32
C LEU A 96 -5.03 4.93 -20.93
N HIS A 97 -4.02 5.66 -20.43
CA HIS A 97 -3.64 6.97 -20.98
C HIS A 97 -3.20 6.87 -22.44
N GLN A 98 -2.36 5.89 -22.78
CA GLN A 98 -1.93 5.66 -24.16
C GLN A 98 -3.11 5.33 -25.08
N GLY A 99 -4.06 4.52 -24.61
CA GLY A 99 -5.29 4.23 -25.34
C GLY A 99 -6.14 5.48 -25.60
N GLN A 100 -6.26 6.36 -24.59
CA GLN A 100 -6.98 7.62 -24.72
C GLN A 100 -6.30 8.56 -25.74
N GLU A 101 -4.97 8.69 -25.70
CA GLU A 101 -4.21 9.48 -26.68
C GLU A 101 -4.39 8.95 -28.11
N ALA A 102 -4.35 7.63 -28.29
CA ALA A 102 -4.57 6.99 -29.58
C ALA A 102 -5.98 7.28 -30.14
N LEU A 103 -7.01 7.19 -29.30
CA LEU A 103 -8.38 7.55 -29.66
C LEU A 103 -8.50 9.02 -30.05
N GLN A 104 -7.91 9.94 -29.28
CA GLN A 104 -7.90 11.36 -29.59
C GLN A 104 -7.22 11.65 -30.94
N ALA A 105 -6.09 11.00 -31.22
CA ALA A 105 -5.39 11.13 -32.50
C ALA A 105 -6.25 10.62 -33.68
N TYR A 106 -6.98 9.51 -33.49
CA TYR A 106 -7.90 8.97 -34.49
C TYR A 106 -9.04 9.94 -34.81
N PHE A 107 -9.69 10.51 -33.78
CA PHE A 107 -10.76 11.49 -33.97
C PHE A 107 -10.27 12.76 -34.67
N LYS A 108 -9.07 13.25 -34.33
CA LYS A 108 -8.45 14.41 -35.03
C LYS A 108 -8.21 14.12 -36.51
N LYS A 109 -7.74 12.92 -36.86
CA LYS A 109 -7.54 12.50 -38.28
C LYS A 109 -8.83 12.45 -39.08
N LYS A 110 -9.95 12.02 -38.48
CA LYS A 110 -11.28 12.01 -39.13
C LYS A 110 -11.94 13.40 -39.20
N GLY A 111 -11.59 14.32 -38.30
CA GLY A 111 -12.12 15.68 -38.26
C GLY A 111 -11.48 16.65 -39.26
N THR A 112 -10.35 16.29 -39.88
CA THR A 112 -9.76 17.01 -41.02
C THR A 112 -10.32 16.45 -42.32
N PRO A 113 -11.20 17.17 -43.06
CA PRO A 113 -11.42 16.84 -44.45
C PRO A 113 -10.09 17.08 -45.16
N GLN A 114 -9.50 16.02 -45.73
CA GLN A 114 -8.45 16.18 -46.71
C GLN A 114 -9.06 16.93 -47.90
N ALA A 115 -8.93 18.26 -47.92
CA ALA A 115 -9.09 19.07 -49.11
C ALA A 115 -7.88 18.80 -50.03
N CYS A 116 -7.75 17.56 -50.50
CA CYS A 116 -6.94 17.25 -51.66
C CYS A 116 -7.78 17.62 -52.87
N PHE A 117 -7.75 18.91 -53.23
CA PHE A 117 -8.07 19.32 -54.59
C PHE A 117 -7.04 18.65 -55.50
N PHE A 118 -7.41 17.51 -56.10
CA PHE A 118 -6.78 17.07 -57.32
C PHE A 118 -7.16 18.09 -58.39
N ASP A 119 -6.30 19.08 -58.60
CA ASP A 119 -6.41 19.98 -59.74
C ASP A 119 -6.08 19.16 -60.99
N LYS A 120 -7.09 18.49 -61.53
CA LYS A 120 -7.06 17.92 -62.88
C LYS A 120 -7.22 19.09 -63.86
N ARG A 121 -6.14 19.76 -64.20
CA ARG A 121 -6.08 20.57 -65.43
C ARG A 121 -4.83 20.26 -66.23
N ARG A 122 -5.10 19.52 -67.31
CA ARG A 122 -4.50 19.48 -68.66
C ARG A 122 -2.99 19.27 -68.77
#